data_AF-A0A3N5PHR8-F1
#
_entry.id   AF-A0A3N5PHR8-F1
#
_cell.length_a   1.000
_cell.length_b   1.000
_cell.length_c   1.000
_cell.angle_alpha   90.00
_cell.angle_beta   90.00
_cell.angle_gamma   90.00
#
_symmetry.space_group_name_H-M   'P 1'
#
loop_
_entity.id
_entity.type
_entity.pdbx_description
1 polymer ?
#
loop_
_entity_poly.entity_id
_entity_poly.type
_entity_poly.pdbx_seq_one_letter_code
_entity_poly.pdbx_strand_id
1 'polypeptide(L)'
;MKSRMFPVAVVMLLVSMLLVSCGPASTPTPVATTPPEATEPPVVSTPTMAYPPAPEFIEIGASIPLTGKFGALGSQVKVGYEYAIADINAAGGVYVAEYGTKIPLRLTSYDDESDPT
;
A
#
# COMPACT_ATOMS: atom_id res chain seq x y z
N MET A 1 23.66 13.35 -37.83
CA MET A 1 22.18 13.47 -37.98
C MET A 1 21.46 12.14 -37.71
N LYS A 2 22.01 10.97 -38.10
CA LYS A 2 21.41 9.64 -37.87
C LYS A 2 21.25 9.21 -36.39
N SER A 3 22.13 9.66 -35.49
CA SER A 3 22.11 9.27 -34.06
C SER A 3 21.10 10.02 -33.19
N ARG A 4 20.57 11.16 -33.66
CA ARG A 4 19.51 11.92 -32.96
C ARG A 4 18.10 11.45 -33.35
N MET A 5 17.99 10.70 -34.45
CA MET A 5 16.73 10.11 -34.92
C MET A 5 16.36 8.83 -34.16
N PHE A 6 17.35 8.11 -33.62
CA PHE A 6 17.13 6.87 -32.88
C PHE A 6 16.31 7.05 -31.59
N PRO A 7 16.62 8.03 -30.69
CA PRO A 7 15.80 8.26 -29.50
C PRO A 7 14.40 8.79 -29.85
N VAL A 8 14.27 9.58 -30.92
CA VAL A 8 12.96 10.09 -31.37
C VAL A 8 12.08 8.95 -31.89
N ALA A 9 12.66 8.01 -32.65
CA ALA A 9 11.93 6.84 -33.15
C ALA A 9 11.49 5.90 -32.00
N VAL A 10 12.33 5.72 -30.97
CA VAL A 10 11.99 4.90 -29.79
C VAL A 10 10.91 5.56 -28.94
N VAL A 11 10.99 6.88 -28.73
CA VAL A 11 9.95 7.63 -28.02
C VAL A 11 8.63 7.59 -28.79
N MET A 12 8.66 7.71 -30.13
CA MET A 12 7.44 7.64 -30.94
C MET A 12 6.82 6.23 -30.94
N LEU A 13 7.63 5.18 -30.92
CA LEU A 13 7.18 3.79 -30.79
C LEU A 13 6.50 3.55 -29.43
N LEU A 14 7.07 4.07 -28.34
CA LEU A 14 6.52 3.93 -26.99
C LEU A 14 5.23 4.73 -26.80
N VAL A 15 5.13 5.93 -27.38
CA VAL A 15 3.90 6.74 -27.36
C VAL A 15 2.78 6.09 -28.19
N SER A 16 3.12 5.41 -29.30
CA SER A 16 2.16 4.64 -30.08
C SER A 16 1.56 3.46 -29.31
N MET A 17 2.29 2.85 -28.37
CA MET A 17 1.77 1.75 -27.56
C MET A 17 0.80 2.22 -26.46
N LEU A 18 0.89 3.49 -26.02
CA LEU A 18 0.01 4.06 -25.00
C LEU A 18 -1.39 4.42 -25.52
N LEU A 19 -1.55 4.63 -26.83
CA LEU A 19 -2.83 5.07 -27.43
C LEU A 19 -3.78 3.91 -27.79
N VAL A 20 -3.36 2.64 -27.65
CA VAL A 20 -4.15 1.44 -28.05
C VAL A 20 -4.77 0.73 -26.85
N SER A 21 -4.72 1.31 -25.64
CA SER A 21 -5.25 0.69 -24.42
C SER A 21 -6.67 1.12 -24.03
N CYS A 22 -7.36 1.91 -24.85
CA CYS A 22 -8.74 2.34 -24.56
C CYS A 22 -9.71 1.85 -25.64
N GLY A 23 -10.19 0.62 -25.48
CA GLY A 23 -11.40 0.14 -26.13
C GLY A 23 -12.61 0.47 -25.25
N PRO A 24 -13.73 0.98 -25.80
CA PRO A 24 -14.93 1.22 -25.02
C PRO A 24 -15.51 -0.11 -24.54
N ALA A 25 -15.50 -0.32 -23.23
CA ALA A 25 -16.30 -1.38 -22.61
C ALA A 25 -17.78 -1.02 -22.81
N SER A 26 -18.47 -1.84 -23.60
CA SER A 26 -19.91 -1.76 -23.82
C SER A 26 -20.62 -1.71 -22.47
N THR A 27 -21.21 -0.56 -22.18
CA THR A 27 -22.14 -0.36 -21.07
C THR A 27 -23.45 -1.05 -21.46
N PRO A 28 -23.91 -2.10 -20.76
CA PRO A 28 -25.29 -2.53 -20.91
C PRO A 28 -26.19 -1.42 -20.36
N THR A 29 -27.08 -0.94 -21.23
CA THR A 29 -28.20 -0.05 -20.96
C THR A 29 -28.91 -0.45 -19.65
N PRO A 30 -29.21 0.51 -18.75
CA PRO A 30 -30.02 0.22 -17.57
C PRO A 30 -31.45 -0.06 -18.03
N VAL A 31 -31.90 -1.30 -17.85
CA VAL A 31 -33.32 -1.60 -17.90
C VAL A 31 -33.93 -0.99 -16.65
N ALA A 32 -34.80 0.00 -16.84
CA ALA A 32 -35.66 0.51 -15.80
C ALA A 32 -36.64 -0.59 -15.41
N THR A 33 -36.31 -1.32 -14.35
CA THR A 33 -37.23 -2.23 -13.66
C THR A 33 -38.00 -1.43 -12.62
N THR A 34 -39.32 -1.49 -12.79
CA THR A 34 -40.36 -1.01 -11.88
C THR A 34 -40.05 -1.36 -10.42
N PRO A 35 -40.21 -0.44 -9.45
CA PRO A 35 -40.04 -0.74 -8.04
C PRO A 35 -40.99 -1.88 -7.60
N PRO A 36 -40.48 -3.00 -7.06
CA PRO A 36 -41.32 -3.88 -6.28
C PRO A 36 -41.58 -3.18 -4.95
N GLU A 37 -42.87 -3.04 -4.68
CA GLU A 37 -43.50 -2.78 -3.41
C GLU A 37 -42.77 -3.47 -2.24
N ALA A 38 -42.56 -2.71 -1.15
CA ALA A 38 -41.79 -3.10 0.01
C ALA A 38 -42.34 -4.39 0.65
N THR A 39 -41.66 -5.50 0.41
CA THR A 39 -41.66 -6.64 1.32
C THR A 39 -40.46 -6.45 2.24
N GLU A 40 -40.70 -6.16 3.52
CA GLU A 40 -39.66 -6.10 4.54
C GLU A 40 -38.89 -7.43 4.52
N PRO A 41 -37.59 -7.43 4.17
CA PRO A 41 -36.79 -8.63 4.32
C PRO A 41 -36.73 -8.98 5.81
N PRO A 42 -36.73 -10.29 6.17
CA PRO A 42 -36.50 -10.69 7.55
C PRO A 42 -35.18 -10.04 7.99
N VAL A 43 -35.23 -9.33 9.12
CA VAL A 43 -34.05 -8.79 9.79
C VAL A 43 -33.12 -9.96 10.14
N VAL A 44 -32.22 -10.27 9.23
CA VAL A 44 -31.10 -11.16 9.46
C VAL A 44 -30.19 -10.40 10.42
N SER A 45 -30.31 -10.73 11.70
CA SER A 45 -29.39 -10.30 12.74
C SER A 45 -28.01 -10.81 12.39
N THR A 46 -27.24 -10.04 11.60
CA THR A 46 -25.81 -10.28 11.43
C THR A 46 -25.18 -10.24 12.82
N PRO A 47 -24.52 -11.31 13.26
CA PRO A 47 -23.84 -11.29 14.54
C PRO A 47 -22.83 -10.14 14.50
N THR A 48 -23.02 -9.17 15.38
CA THR A 48 -22.08 -8.07 15.59
C THR A 48 -20.86 -8.69 16.25
N MET A 49 -19.81 -8.99 15.48
CA MET A 49 -18.53 -9.37 16.05
C MET A 49 -17.99 -8.16 16.82
N ALA A 50 -17.95 -8.28 18.14
CA ALA A 50 -17.37 -7.28 19.01
C ALA A 50 -15.86 -7.50 19.06
N TYR A 51 -15.09 -6.57 18.51
CA TYR A 51 -13.63 -6.58 18.59
C TYR A 51 -13.16 -5.90 19.89
N PRO A 52 -12.08 -6.38 20.53
CA PRO A 52 -11.40 -5.64 21.59
C PRO A 52 -10.86 -4.29 21.07
N PRO A 53 -10.59 -3.32 21.97
CA PRO A 53 -9.98 -2.05 21.57
C PRO A 53 -8.58 -2.27 21.01
N ALA A 54 -8.29 -1.65 19.86
CA ALA A 54 -6.97 -1.69 19.23
C ALA A 54 -5.94 -0.85 20.01
N PRO A 55 -4.65 -1.24 20.02
CA PRO A 55 -3.56 -0.37 20.45
C PRO A 55 -3.42 0.84 19.52
N GLU A 56 -2.78 1.90 20.01
CA GLU A 56 -2.54 3.13 19.23
C GLU A 56 -1.64 2.86 18.01
N PHE A 57 -0.63 2.01 18.16
CA PHE A 57 0.30 1.61 17.10
C PHE A 57 0.90 0.22 17.40
N ILE A 58 1.48 -0.41 16.39
CA ILE A 58 2.31 -1.60 16.50
C ILE A 58 3.78 -1.16 16.53
N GLU A 59 4.49 -1.54 17.58
CA GLU A 59 5.92 -1.25 17.74
C GLU A 59 6.76 -2.19 16.86
N ILE A 60 7.62 -1.62 16.02
CA ILE A 60 8.57 -2.33 15.18
C ILE A 60 9.98 -1.96 15.62
N GLY A 61 10.64 -2.89 16.32
CA GLY A 61 12.05 -2.76 16.69
C GLY A 61 12.97 -3.19 15.56
N ALA A 62 14.03 -2.42 15.31
CA ALA A 62 15.05 -2.75 14.31
C ALA A 62 16.46 -2.47 14.84
N SER A 63 17.30 -3.52 14.90
CA SER A 63 18.76 -3.38 15.04
C SER A 63 19.35 -3.10 13.67
N ILE A 64 20.06 -1.97 13.53
CA ILE A 64 20.62 -1.51 12.26
C ILE A 64 22.05 -1.06 12.53
N PRO A 65 23.04 -1.43 11.69
CA PRO A 65 24.40 -0.92 11.82
C PRO A 65 24.45 0.53 11.33
N LEU A 66 24.08 1.48 12.18
CA LEU A 66 24.09 2.91 11.84
C LEU A 66 25.50 3.47 11.95
N THR A 67 26.33 2.89 12.82
CA THR A 67 27.77 3.14 12.91
C THR A 67 28.59 1.87 12.67
N GLY A 68 29.92 1.98 12.77
CA GLY A 68 30.85 0.88 12.53
C GLY A 68 31.09 0.54 11.06
N LYS A 69 31.61 -0.67 10.82
CA LYS A 69 32.07 -1.14 9.50
C LYS A 69 30.98 -1.07 8.42
N PHE A 70 29.72 -1.24 8.80
CA PHE A 70 28.57 -1.27 7.88
C PHE A 70 27.66 -0.03 8.00
N GLY A 71 28.08 1.01 8.72
CA GLY A 71 27.32 2.25 8.98
C GLY A 71 26.67 2.89 7.74
N ALA A 72 27.42 2.94 6.63
CA ALA A 72 26.94 3.49 5.37
C ALA A 72 25.81 2.66 4.72
N LEU A 73 25.80 1.35 4.94
CA LEU A 73 24.72 0.47 4.48
C LEU A 73 23.52 0.58 5.42
N GLY A 74 23.72 0.53 6.74
CA GLY A 74 22.62 0.65 7.69
C GLY A 74 21.89 1.99 7.61
N SER A 75 22.60 3.08 7.31
CA SER A 75 21.96 4.39 7.05
C SER A 75 20.96 4.34 5.89
N GLN A 76 21.25 3.56 4.84
CA GLN A 76 20.32 3.36 3.72
C GLN A 76 19.14 2.45 4.13
N VAL A 77 19.39 1.42 4.95
CA VAL A 77 18.33 0.54 5.48
C VAL A 77 17.34 1.32 6.34
N LYS A 78 17.82 2.17 7.25
CA LYS A 78 16.96 2.99 8.13
C LYS A 78 16.03 3.88 7.31
N VAL A 79 16.56 4.56 6.29
CA VAL A 79 15.74 5.38 5.38
C VAL A 79 14.69 4.54 4.64
N GLY A 80 15.05 3.33 4.22
CA GLY A 80 14.09 2.39 3.61
C GLY A 80 12.94 2.02 4.56
N TYR A 81 13.23 1.76 5.84
CA TYR A 81 12.21 1.47 6.84
C TYR A 81 11.31 2.67 7.11
N GLU A 82 11.88 3.87 7.17
CA GLU A 82 11.11 5.11 7.35
C GLU A 82 10.13 5.33 6.20
N TYR A 83 10.57 5.14 4.94
CA TYR A 83 9.67 5.23 3.80
C TYR A 83 8.57 4.18 3.82
N ALA A 84 8.93 2.91 4.09
CA ALA A 84 7.94 1.85 4.15
C ALA A 84 6.88 2.10 5.23
N ILE A 85 7.30 2.54 6.42
CA ILE A 85 6.38 2.85 7.52
C ILE A 85 5.51 4.07 7.20
N ALA A 86 6.09 5.11 6.60
CA ALA A 86 5.32 6.26 6.15
C ALA A 86 4.23 5.86 5.15
N ASP A 87 4.57 5.05 4.15
CA ASP A 87 3.61 4.57 3.14
C ASP A 87 2.54 3.67 3.74
N ILE A 88 2.92 2.74 4.62
CA ILE A 88 1.96 1.85 5.32
C ILE A 88 1.00 2.67 6.17
N ASN A 89 1.51 3.65 6.94
CA ASN A 89 0.69 4.49 7.79
C ASN A 89 -0.21 5.42 6.97
N ALA A 90 0.27 5.94 5.83
CA ALA A 90 -0.56 6.69 4.89
C ALA A 90 -1.69 5.84 4.31
N ALA A 91 -1.48 4.54 4.14
CA ALA A 91 -2.51 3.56 3.76
C ALA A 91 -3.42 3.10 4.93
N GLY A 92 -3.29 3.73 6.10
CA GLY A 92 -4.08 3.47 7.30
C GLY A 92 -3.49 2.44 8.27
N GLY A 93 -2.29 1.91 7.99
CA GLY A 93 -1.62 0.91 8.82
C GLY A 93 -1.85 -0.53 8.38
N VAL A 94 -1.47 -1.47 9.24
CA VAL A 94 -1.59 -2.92 9.01
C VAL A 94 -2.92 -3.43 9.57
N TYR A 95 -3.69 -4.16 8.75
CA TYR A 95 -4.93 -4.79 9.21
C TYR A 95 -4.62 -5.91 10.20
N VAL A 96 -5.21 -5.85 11.39
CA VAL A 96 -5.08 -6.88 12.42
C VAL A 96 -6.46 -7.45 12.72
N ALA A 97 -6.65 -8.72 12.35
CA ALA A 97 -7.95 -9.39 12.41
C ALA A 97 -8.53 -9.44 13.83
N GLU A 98 -7.67 -9.58 14.85
CA GLU A 98 -8.06 -9.56 16.26
C GLU A 98 -8.80 -8.28 16.65
N TYR A 99 -8.44 -7.14 16.05
CA TYR A 99 -9.04 -5.83 16.33
C TYR A 99 -10.03 -5.37 15.25
N GLY A 100 -10.17 -6.12 14.16
CA GLY A 100 -11.05 -5.77 13.04
C GLY A 100 -10.73 -4.44 12.37
N THR A 101 -9.51 -3.92 12.53
CA THR A 101 -9.11 -2.60 12.04
C THR A 101 -7.65 -2.57 11.60
N LYS A 102 -7.27 -1.50 10.88
CA LYS A 102 -5.87 -1.21 10.58
C LYS A 102 -5.23 -0.42 11.72
N ILE A 103 -3.98 -0.76 12.04
CA ILE A 103 -3.22 -0.17 13.13
C ILE A 103 -1.92 0.40 12.56
N PRO A 104 -1.56 1.66 12.84
CA PRO A 104 -0.33 2.26 12.34
C PRO A 104 0.90 1.60 12.97
N LEU A 105 2.03 1.72 12.29
CA LEU A 105 3.33 1.21 12.72
C LEU A 105 4.17 2.34 13.32
N ARG A 106 4.98 2.03 14.33
CA ARG A 106 6.02 2.91 14.87
C ARG A 106 7.37 2.21 14.81
N LEU A 107 8.37 2.87 14.22
CA LEU A 107 9.74 2.35 14.21
C LEU A 107 10.48 2.79 15.47
N THR A 108 11.12 1.84 16.14
CA THR A 108 12.22 2.12 17.06
C THR A 108 13.49 1.47 16.51
N SER A 109 14.44 2.29 16.07
CA SER A 109 15.74 1.84 15.56
C SER A 109 16.80 1.88 16.66
N TYR A 110 17.63 0.85 16.72
CA TYR A 110 18.80 0.73 17.58
C TYR A 110 20.05 0.64 16.71
N ASP A 111 21.13 1.31 17.10
CA ASP A 111 22.44 1.16 16.46
C ASP A 111 23.16 -0.03 17.10
N ASP A 112 23.53 -1.04 16.30
CA ASP A 112 24.35 -2.17 16.75
C ASP A 112 25.85 -1.96 16.51
N GLU A 113 26.27 -0.80 15.98
CA GLU A 113 27.67 -0.47 15.73
C GLU A 113 28.40 -1.46 14.81
N SER A 114 27.67 -2.30 14.06
CA SER A 114 28.21 -3.45 13.34
C SER A 114 28.86 -4.51 14.25
N ASP A 115 28.47 -4.57 15.52
CA ASP A 115 28.94 -5.50 16.53
C ASP A 115 27.84 -6.53 16.85
N PRO A 116 28.13 -7.85 16.80
CA PRO A 116 27.16 -8.89 17.10
C PRO A 116 27.01 -9.21 18.61
N THR A 117 27.73 -8.53 19.50
CA THR A 117 27.72 -8.78 20.96
C THR A 117 26.89 -7.78 21.73
#